data_AF-A0A1V5RDE6-F1
#
_entry.id   AF-A0A1V5RDE6-F1
#
_cell.length_a   1.000
_cell.length_b   1.000
_cell.length_c   1.000
_cell.angle_alpha   90.00
_cell.angle_beta   90.00
_cell.angle_gamma   90.00
#
_symmetry.space_group_name_H-M   'P 1'
#
loop_
_entity.id
_entity.type
_entity.pdbx_description
1 polymer ?
#
loop_
_entity_poly.entity_id
_entity_poly.type
_entity_poly.pdbx_seq_one_letter_code
_entity_poly.pdbx_strand_id
1 'polypeptide(L)' 'MPPSLNFIAVALLAELHGRMGYFPTCVRLRPVAGSTPPRFEVAELLPLNEVREAARRRR' A
#
# COMPACT_ATOMS: atom_id res chain seq x y z
N MET A 1 -1.37 -5.32 -14.17
CA MET A 1 -2.02 -4.09 -13.68
C MET A 1 -2.33 -3.22 -14.89
N PRO A 2 -3.58 -2.79 -15.13
CA PRO A 2 -3.82 -1.79 -16.15
C PRO A 2 -2.99 -0.53 -15.81
N PRO A 3 -2.30 0.07 -16.78
CA PRO A 3 -1.23 1.05 -16.54
C PRO A 3 -1.67 2.35 -15.84
N SER A 4 -2.97 2.60 -15.72
CA SER A 4 -3.53 3.85 -15.20
C SER A 4 -3.84 3.86 -13.70
N LEU A 5 -3.98 2.70 -13.03
CA LEU A 5 -4.39 2.66 -11.62
C LEU A 5 -3.34 3.25 -10.66
N ASN A 6 -2.07 3.24 -11.06
CA ASN A 6 -0.96 3.73 -10.25
C ASN A 6 -1.08 5.24 -9.97
N PHE A 7 -1.52 6.05 -10.94
CA PHE A 7 -1.65 7.51 -10.78
C PHE A 7 -2.70 7.88 -9.74
N ILE A 8 -3.87 7.23 -9.79
CA ILE A 8 -4.95 7.48 -8.82
C ILE A 8 -4.52 6.99 -7.43
N ALA A 9 -3.83 5.85 -7.35
CA ALA A 9 -3.33 5.33 -6.08
C ALA A 9 -2.37 6.29 -5.39
N VAL A 10 -1.40 6.87 -6.11
CA VAL A 10 -0.46 7.84 -5.51
C VAL A 10 -1.14 9.17 -5.14
N ALA A 11 -2.12 9.62 -5.93
CA ALA A 11 -2.91 10.82 -5.60
C ALA A 11 -3.69 10.62 -4.30
N LEU A 12 -4.35 9.46 -4.14
CA LEU A 12 -5.05 9.12 -2.90
C LEU A 12 -4.11 9.02 -1.71
N LEU A 13 -2.93 8.42 -1.87
CA LEU A 13 -1.92 8.32 -0.81
C LEU A 13 -1.45 9.71 -0.34
N ALA A 14 -1.27 10.65 -1.26
CA ALA A 14 -0.90 12.03 -0.93
C ALA A 14 -2.00 12.75 -0.14
N GLU A 15 -3.25 12.64 -0.57
CA GLU A 15 -4.41 13.22 0.12
C GLU A 15 -4.57 12.64 1.54
N LEU A 16 -4.50 11.31 1.67
CA LEU A 16 -4.57 10.65 2.98
C LEU A 16 -3.43 11.07 3.89
N HIS A 17 -2.21 11.17 3.36
CA HIS A 17 -1.06 11.64 4.13
C HIS A 17 -1.29 13.04 4.70
N GLY A 18 -1.82 13.98 3.90
CA GLY A 18 -2.15 15.33 4.33
C GLY A 18 -3.20 15.36 5.45
N ARG A 19 -4.21 14.50 5.38
CA ARG A 19 -5.29 14.42 6.38
C ARG A 19 -4.89 13.72 7.67
N MET A 20 -4.04 12.68 7.57
CA MET A 20 -3.67 11.81 8.69
C MET A 20 -2.41 12.30 9.41
N GLY A 21 -1.55 13.07 8.74
CA GLY A 21 -0.24 13.48 9.26
C GLY A 21 0.86 12.41 9.19
N TYR A 22 0.55 11.24 8.61
CA TYR A 22 1.48 10.13 8.41
C TYR A 22 1.11 9.32 7.16
N PHE A 23 2.00 8.48 6.65
CA PHE A 23 1.66 7.61 5.52
C PHE A 23 0.98 6.32 6.00
N PRO A 24 -0.17 5.91 5.44
CA PRO A 24 -0.83 4.67 5.85
C PRO A 24 -0.03 3.43 5.41
N THR A 25 -0.21 2.31 6.10
CA THR A 25 0.29 1.00 5.66
C THR A 25 -0.54 0.49 4.48
N CYS A 26 0.11 0.09 3.38
CA CYS A 26 -0.57 -0.53 2.25
C CYS A 26 -0.61 -2.05 2.40
N VAL A 27 -1.78 -2.65 2.17
CA VAL A 27 -1.96 -4.10 2.18
C VAL A 27 -1.99 -4.62 0.75
N ARG A 28 -1.10 -5.56 0.43
CA ARG A 28 -1.15 -6.27 -0.85
C ARG A 28 -1.83 -7.62 -0.64
N LEU A 29 -2.99 -7.79 -1.26
CA LEU A 29 -3.69 -9.06 -1.27
C LEU A 29 -3.24 -9.91 -2.46
N ARG A 30 -3.23 -11.23 -2.29
CA ARG A 30 -3.09 -12.18 -3.41
C ARG A 30 -4.17 -13.26 -3.32
N PRO A 31 -4.64 -13.79 -4.46
CA PRO A 31 -5.56 -14.91 -4.45
C PRO A 31 -4.88 -16.16 -3.87
N VAL A 32 -5.64 -16.96 -3.13
CA VAL A 32 -5.23 -18.30 -2.71
C VAL A 32 -5.47 -19.25 -3.88
N ALA A 33 -4.39 -19.85 -4.40
CA ALA A 33 -4.49 -20.75 -5.55
C ALA A 33 -5.41 -21.95 -5.24
N GLY A 34 -6.30 -22.27 -6.17
CA GLY A 34 -7.21 -23.42 -6.03
C GLY A 34 -8.36 -23.22 -5.03
N SER A 35 -8.59 -22.02 -4.50
CA SER A 35 -9.72 -21.79 -3.59
C SER A 35 -11.04 -21.67 -4.35
N THR A 36 -12.01 -22.51 -4.00
CA THR A 36 -13.41 -22.41 -4.44
C THR A 36 -14.32 -22.41 -3.21
N PRO A 37 -14.99 -21.30 -2.87
CA PRO A 37 -15.01 -19.99 -3.56
C PRO A 37 -13.68 -19.22 -3.46
N PRO A 38 -13.47 -18.16 -4.27
CA PRO A 38 -12.27 -17.33 -4.23
C PRO A 38 -11.97 -16.78 -2.83
N ARG A 39 -10.72 -16.96 -2.37
CA ARG A 39 -10.18 -16.40 -1.14
C ARG A 39 -8.94 -15.59 -1.45
N PHE A 40 -8.72 -14.55 -0.65
CA PHE A 40 -7.52 -13.73 -0.72
C PHE A 40 -6.82 -13.76 0.63
N GLU A 41 -5.50 -13.77 0.58
CA GLU A 41 -4.66 -13.65 1.76
C GLU A 41 -3.80 -12.39 1.69
N VAL A 42 -3.40 -11.89 2.86
CA VAL A 42 -2.44 -10.80 2.96
C VAL A 42 -1.09 -11.34 2.52
N ALA A 43 -0.67 -10.95 1.32
CA ALA A 43 0.62 -11.30 0.78
C ALA A 43 1.74 -10.46 1.41
N GLU A 44 1.43 -9.20 1.73
CA GLU A 44 2.42 -8.23 2.20
C GLU A 44 1.74 -7.05 2.89
N LEU A 45 2.42 -6.51 3.89
CA LEU A 45 2.14 -5.21 4.50
C LEU A 45 3.30 -4.28 4.19
N LEU A 46 3.03 -3.13 3.58
CA LEU A 46 4.02 -2.11 3.24
C LEU A 46 3.87 -0.93 4.21
N PRO A 47 4.66 -0.85 5.29
CA PRO A 47 4.55 0.20 6.30
C PRO A 47 5.17 1.52 5.80
N LEU A 48 4.44 2.27 4.98
CA LEU A 48 4.97 3.44 4.28
C LEU A 48 5.49 4.55 5.21
N ASN A 49 4.91 4.71 6.40
CA ASN A 49 5.42 5.68 7.37
C ASN A 49 6.80 5.30 7.89
N GLU A 50 7.02 4.01 8.21
CA GLU A 50 8.31 3.52 8.67
C GLU A 50 9.38 3.64 7.59
N VAL A 51 9.01 3.36 6.33
CA VAL A 51 9.89 3.58 5.16
C VAL A 51 10.31 5.05 5.09
N ARG A 52 9.38 6.00 5.25
CA ARG A 52 9.69 7.44 5.29
C ARG A 52 10.64 7.79 6.43
N GLU A 53 10.38 7.30 7.64
CA GLU A 53 11.24 7.58 8.80
C GLU A 53 12.64 6.99 8.64
N ALA A 54 12.74 5.76 8.12
CA ALA A 54 14.03 5.16 7.77
C ALA A 54 14.79 5.97 6.72
N ALA A 55 14.10 6.49 5.71
CA ALA A 55 14.72 7.36 4.70
C ALA A 55 15.18 8.71 5.28
N ARG A 56 14.42 9.31 6.21
CA ARG A 56 14.81 10.57 6.87
C ARG A 56 16.06 10.44 7.72
N ARG A 57 16.30 9.28 8.32
CA ARG A 57 17.52 9.00 9.10
C ARG A 57 18.79 8.87 8.25
N ARG A 58 18.67 8.79 6.92
CA ARG A 58 19.79 8.67 5.98
C ARG A 58 20.15 9.99 5.29
N ARG A 59 19.58 11.11 5.75
CA ARG A 59 19.92 12.46 5.31
C ARG A 59 20.99 13.03 6.23
#